data_AF-H8GXP3-F1
#
_entry.id   AF-H8GXP3-F1
#
_cell.length_a   1.000
_cell.length_b   1.000
_cell.length_c   1.000
_cell.angle_alpha   90.00
_cell.angle_beta   90.00
_cell.angle_gamma   90.00
#
_symmetry.space_group_name_H-M   'P 1'
#
loop_
_entity.id
_entity.type
_entity.pdbx_description
1 polymer ?
#
loop_
_entity_poly.entity_id
_entity_poly.type
_entity_poly.pdbx_seq_one_letter_code
_entity_poly.pdbx_strand_id
1 'polypeptide(L)'
;MQLAHEPQGETGACLYFATYGLTHDPVWLAYARDGPGDPTDELLWLSRLAQAGVAIFHALVIQRSYADPVGPSFWEWQRQHAHTIRPGRVPLMVTFLGQSQVLYHAVALVLDTMTGDVTVSDSCQPALQHFTWAAFLDTRYARAYRVSMLAAFPDSAG
;
A
#
# COMPACT_ATOMS: atom_id res chain seq x y z
N MET A 1 7.64 0.31 -13.06
CA MET A 1 6.68 1.27 -12.47
C MET A 1 7.37 2.06 -11.36
N GLN A 2 7.24 3.39 -11.34
CA GLN A 2 7.69 4.28 -10.26
C GLN A 2 6.47 4.65 -9.40
N LEU A 3 6.64 4.96 -8.11
CA LEU A 3 5.54 5.43 -7.26
C LEU A 3 5.30 6.93 -7.47
N ALA A 4 4.04 7.35 -7.38
CA ALA A 4 3.69 8.75 -7.13
C ALA A 4 3.73 9.04 -5.62
N HIS A 5 3.89 10.32 -5.26
CA HIS A 5 3.95 10.74 -3.87
C HIS A 5 3.38 12.13 -3.69
N GLU A 6 2.52 12.27 -2.69
CA GLU A 6 1.97 13.54 -2.22
C GLU A 6 1.93 13.45 -0.68
N PRO A 7 2.53 14.40 0.05
CA PRO A 7 2.40 14.44 1.50
C PRO A 7 0.98 14.87 1.89
N GLN A 8 0.43 14.26 2.94
CA GLN A 8 -0.85 14.68 3.50
C GLN A 8 -0.65 15.85 4.47
N GLY A 9 -1.49 16.89 4.35
CA GLY A 9 -1.49 18.03 5.28
C GLY A 9 -2.25 17.76 6.59
N GLU A 10 -3.18 16.80 6.59
CA GLU A 10 -4.03 16.46 7.74
C GLU A 10 -4.01 14.94 8.01
N THR A 11 -4.38 14.52 9.22
CA THR A 11 -4.44 13.11 9.60
C THR A 11 -5.72 12.46 9.07
N GLY A 12 -5.60 11.40 8.26
CA GLY A 12 -6.74 10.66 7.70
C GLY A 12 -6.45 10.22 6.26
N ALA A 13 -7.37 9.48 5.64
CA ALA A 13 -7.36 9.20 4.19
C ALA A 13 -6.12 8.50 3.59
N CYS A 14 -5.23 7.90 4.40
CA CYS A 14 -4.00 7.24 3.93
C CYS A 14 -4.21 6.20 2.82
N LEU A 15 -5.37 5.51 2.80
CA LEU A 15 -5.76 4.59 1.73
C LEU A 15 -5.81 5.28 0.36
N TYR A 16 -6.34 6.50 0.28
CA TYR A 16 -6.41 7.27 -0.96
C TYR A 16 -5.04 7.71 -1.45
N PHE A 17 -4.16 8.17 -0.55
CA PHE A 17 -2.78 8.52 -0.90
C PHE A 17 -1.97 7.31 -1.34
N ALA A 18 -2.15 6.16 -0.67
CA ALA A 18 -1.53 4.90 -1.08
C ALA A 18 -2.08 4.45 -2.45
N THR A 19 -3.38 4.57 -2.71
CA THR A 19 -3.94 4.27 -4.04
C THR A 19 -3.36 5.21 -5.10
N TYR A 20 -3.31 6.52 -4.86
CA TYR A 20 -2.65 7.49 -5.73
C TYR A 20 -1.20 7.09 -6.03
N GLY A 21 -0.43 6.71 -5.01
CA GLY A 21 0.96 6.28 -5.16
C GLY A 21 1.13 5.11 -6.12
N LEU A 22 0.13 4.21 -6.19
CA LEU A 22 0.14 3.02 -7.05
C LEU A 22 -0.50 3.26 -8.42
N THR A 23 -1.52 4.11 -8.54
CA THR A 23 -2.28 4.29 -9.79
C THR A 23 -1.85 5.52 -10.58
N HIS A 24 -1.18 6.48 -9.94
CA HIS A 24 -0.86 7.81 -10.48
C HIS A 24 -2.08 8.65 -10.86
N ASP A 25 -3.28 8.25 -10.43
CA ASP A 25 -4.52 8.95 -10.77
C ASP A 25 -4.83 10.01 -9.69
N PRO A 26 -4.78 11.32 -10.02
CA PRO A 26 -5.02 12.38 -9.05
C PRO A 26 -6.44 12.41 -8.49
N VAL A 27 -7.41 11.67 -9.07
CA VAL A 27 -8.78 11.58 -8.54
C VAL A 27 -8.79 11.07 -7.10
N TRP A 28 -7.86 10.19 -6.74
CA TRP A 28 -7.74 9.65 -5.38
C TRP A 28 -7.39 10.75 -4.37
N LEU A 29 -6.59 11.75 -4.76
CA LEU A 29 -6.27 12.89 -3.89
C LEU A 29 -7.46 13.84 -3.70
N ALA A 30 -8.33 13.96 -4.72
CA ALA A 30 -9.59 14.69 -4.57
C ALA A 30 -10.50 14.00 -3.56
N TYR A 31 -10.67 12.68 -3.69
CA TYR A 31 -11.44 11.87 -2.75
C TYR A 31 -10.94 11.91 -1.30
N ALA A 32 -9.63 12.06 -1.11
CA ALA A 32 -9.01 12.20 0.22
C ALA A 32 -9.38 13.53 0.90
N ARG A 33 -9.58 14.60 0.13
CA ARG A 33 -9.90 15.95 0.63
C ARG A 33 -11.38 16.12 0.94
N ASP A 34 -12.23 15.30 0.32
CA ASP A 34 -13.69 15.36 0.46
C ASP A 34 -14.23 14.71 1.75
N GLY A 35 -13.39 14.06 2.58
CA GLY A 35 -13.83 13.46 3.85
C GLY A 35 -12.67 13.03 4.76
N PRO A 36 -12.53 13.62 5.96
CA PRO A 36 -11.53 13.17 6.93
C PRO A 36 -12.11 12.13 7.91
N GLY A 37 -11.53 10.93 7.95
CA GLY A 37 -11.24 10.21 9.19
C GLY A 37 -12.39 9.46 9.86
N ASP A 38 -13.45 9.11 9.13
CA ASP A 38 -14.51 8.23 9.64
C ASP A 38 -14.11 6.75 9.38
N PRO A 39 -14.37 5.79 10.29
CA PRO A 39 -14.24 4.35 9.99
C PRO A 39 -15.03 3.88 8.74
N THR A 40 -15.99 4.67 8.24
CA THR A 40 -16.62 4.46 6.93
C THR A 40 -15.71 4.78 5.73
N ASP A 41 -14.54 5.39 5.94
CA ASP A 41 -13.56 5.73 4.90
C ASP A 41 -13.08 4.49 4.13
N GLU A 42 -12.91 3.34 4.80
CA GLU A 42 -12.53 2.09 4.10
C GLU A 42 -13.66 1.59 3.19
N LEU A 43 -14.92 1.66 3.63
CA LEU A 43 -16.07 1.25 2.82
C LEU A 43 -16.28 2.20 1.63
N LEU A 44 -16.14 3.50 1.84
CA LEU A 44 -16.20 4.49 0.77
C LEU A 44 -15.04 4.32 -0.22
N TRP A 45 -13.84 4.06 0.28
CA TRP A 45 -12.67 3.77 -0.54
C TRP A 45 -12.87 2.50 -1.39
N LEU A 46 -13.38 1.42 -0.79
CA LEU A 46 -13.73 0.19 -1.52
C LEU A 46 -14.77 0.44 -2.62
N SER A 47 -15.80 1.23 -2.33
CA SER A 47 -16.82 1.61 -3.31
C SER A 47 -16.22 2.40 -4.47
N ARG A 48 -15.35 3.38 -4.18
CA ARG A 48 -14.65 4.18 -5.19
C ARG A 48 -13.70 3.34 -6.05
N LEU A 49 -12.99 2.37 -5.46
CA LEU A 49 -12.18 1.40 -6.22
C LEU A 49 -13.03 0.60 -7.20
N ALA A 50 -14.18 0.07 -6.75
CA ALA A 50 -15.09 -0.66 -7.62
C ALA A 50 -15.62 0.22 -8.76
N GLN A 51 -16.00 1.47 -8.47
CA GLN A 51 -16.45 2.44 -9.48
C GLN A 51 -15.36 2.79 -10.49
N ALA A 52 -14.10 2.88 -10.04
CA ALA A 52 -12.94 3.12 -10.90
C ALA A 52 -12.47 1.87 -11.65
N GLY A 53 -13.16 0.73 -11.52
CA GLY A 53 -12.76 -0.52 -12.15
C GLY A 53 -11.44 -1.06 -11.61
N VAL A 54 -11.14 -0.84 -10.32
CA VAL A 54 -9.93 -1.34 -9.66
C VAL A 54 -10.27 -2.44 -8.68
N ALA A 55 -9.67 -3.61 -8.86
CA ALA A 55 -9.74 -4.73 -7.94
C ALA A 55 -8.60 -4.68 -6.92
N ILE A 56 -8.88 -5.13 -5.70
CA ILE A 56 -7.88 -5.41 -4.67
C ILE A 56 -7.66 -6.91 -4.61
N PHE A 57 -6.40 -7.32 -4.69
CA PHE A 57 -5.95 -8.68 -4.44
C PHE A 57 -5.16 -8.71 -3.15
N HIS A 58 -5.65 -9.40 -2.13
CA HIS A 58 -4.91 -9.53 -0.88
C HIS A 58 -3.91 -10.70 -1.00
N ALA A 59 -2.62 -10.37 -1.02
CA ALA A 59 -1.56 -11.38 -0.87
C ALA A 59 -1.54 -11.92 0.56
N LEU A 60 -1.91 -11.08 1.54
CA LEU A 60 -2.06 -11.47 2.93
C LEU A 60 -3.08 -10.59 3.67
N VAL A 61 -3.89 -11.22 4.51
CA VAL A 61 -4.73 -10.56 5.52
C VAL A 61 -4.58 -11.29 6.86
N ILE A 62 -4.03 -10.62 7.88
CA ILE A 62 -4.02 -11.12 9.27
C ILE A 62 -5.20 -10.48 10.01
N GLN A 63 -6.27 -11.23 10.21
CA GLN A 63 -7.54 -10.75 10.80
C GLN A 63 -7.82 -11.28 12.22
N ARG A 64 -7.22 -12.41 12.64
CA ARG A 64 -7.51 -13.04 13.94
C ARG A 64 -6.48 -12.59 14.98
N SER A 65 -6.84 -11.54 15.72
CA SER A 65 -6.19 -10.92 16.89
C SER A 65 -5.20 -9.76 16.68
N TYR A 66 -4.74 -9.46 15.46
CA TYR A 66 -3.75 -8.39 15.21
C TYR A 66 -2.50 -8.43 16.11
N ALA A 67 -2.24 -9.57 16.77
CA ALA A 67 -1.17 -9.70 17.76
C ALA A 67 0.20 -9.79 17.08
N ASP A 68 0.25 -10.39 15.88
CA ASP A 68 1.50 -10.67 15.18
C ASP A 68 1.44 -10.08 13.75
N PRO A 69 2.12 -8.96 13.47
CA PRO A 69 2.33 -8.50 12.10
C PRO A 69 3.22 -9.49 11.33
N VAL A 70 3.31 -9.33 10.00
CA VAL A 70 4.25 -10.16 9.23
C VAL A 70 5.68 -10.00 9.72
N GLY A 71 6.40 -11.13 9.73
CA GLY A 71 7.82 -11.17 10.00
C GLY A 71 8.66 -11.23 8.71
N PRO A 72 10.00 -11.19 8.85
CA PRO A 72 10.93 -11.24 7.72
C PRO A 72 10.75 -12.45 6.79
N SER A 73 10.31 -13.60 7.32
CA SER A 73 10.09 -14.82 6.52
C SER A 73 9.01 -14.65 5.45
N PHE A 74 7.93 -13.91 5.74
CA PHE A 74 6.90 -13.59 4.74
C PHE A 74 7.48 -12.75 3.60
N TRP A 75 8.27 -11.73 3.94
CA TRP A 75 8.88 -10.84 2.94
C TRP A 75 9.89 -11.56 2.05
N GLU A 76 10.70 -12.44 2.62
CA GLU A 76 11.61 -13.28 1.84
C GLU A 76 10.86 -14.22 0.89
N TRP A 77 9.81 -14.87 1.39
CA TRP A 77 8.94 -15.70 0.54
C TRP A 77 8.32 -14.89 -0.59
N GLN A 78 7.75 -13.71 -0.28
CA GLN A 78 7.13 -12.82 -1.25
C GLN A 78 8.14 -12.37 -2.32
N ARG A 79 9.36 -12.00 -1.93
CA ARG A 79 10.43 -11.59 -2.86
C ARG A 79 10.79 -12.72 -3.83
N GLN A 80 10.99 -13.92 -3.31
CA GLN A 80 11.32 -15.10 -4.12
C GLN A 80 10.19 -15.51 -5.07
N HIS A 81 8.94 -15.48 -4.60
CA HIS A 81 7.79 -15.90 -5.42
C HIS A 81 7.37 -14.85 -6.44
N ALA A 82 7.40 -13.57 -6.05
CA ALA A 82 7.02 -12.50 -6.95
C ALA A 82 8.00 -12.37 -8.13
N HIS A 83 9.30 -12.65 -7.91
CA HIS A 83 10.28 -12.73 -8.99
C HIS A 83 9.88 -13.77 -10.07
N THR A 84 9.36 -14.92 -9.65
CA THR A 84 8.93 -16.02 -10.54
C THR A 84 7.67 -15.68 -11.34
N ILE A 85 6.74 -14.93 -10.75
CA ILE A 85 5.44 -14.61 -11.36
C ILE A 85 5.53 -13.35 -12.23
N ARG A 86 6.22 -12.32 -11.74
CA ARG A 86 6.36 -11.02 -12.39
C ARG A 86 7.75 -10.43 -12.10
N PRO A 87 8.77 -10.78 -12.89
CA PRO A 87 10.10 -10.22 -12.71
C PRO A 87 10.07 -8.69 -12.88
N GLY A 88 10.86 -8.01 -12.06
CA GLY A 88 10.94 -6.54 -12.02
C GLY A 88 10.29 -5.96 -10.77
N ARG A 89 9.42 -4.97 -10.93
CA ARG A 89 8.89 -4.15 -9.83
C ARG A 89 7.47 -4.54 -9.46
N VAL A 90 7.25 -4.89 -8.20
CA VAL A 90 5.97 -5.37 -7.65
C VAL A 90 5.34 -4.27 -6.80
N PRO A 91 4.25 -3.64 -7.29
CA PRO A 91 3.50 -2.65 -6.52
C PRO A 91 2.67 -3.33 -5.43
N LEU A 92 2.84 -2.90 -4.19
CA LEU A 92 2.08 -3.39 -3.04
C LEU A 92 1.51 -2.21 -2.25
N MET A 93 0.33 -2.41 -1.67
CA MET A 93 -0.20 -1.60 -0.59
C MET A 93 0.00 -2.36 0.72
N VAL A 94 0.60 -1.72 1.71
CA VAL A 94 0.76 -2.31 3.05
C VAL A 94 0.04 -1.49 4.09
N THR A 95 -0.63 -2.19 4.99
CA THR A 95 -1.33 -1.61 6.12
C THR A 95 -0.67 -2.06 7.41
N PHE A 96 -0.26 -1.11 8.25
CA PHE A 96 0.39 -1.35 9.53
C PHE A 96 -0.20 -0.44 10.61
N LEU A 97 0.12 -0.65 11.89
CA LEU A 97 -0.36 0.25 12.95
C LEU A 97 0.31 1.62 12.84
N GLY A 98 -0.51 2.67 12.80
CA GLY A 98 -0.05 4.06 12.82
C GLY A 98 0.62 4.43 14.15
N GLN A 99 1.19 5.64 14.22
CA GLN A 99 1.94 6.09 15.40
C GLN A 99 1.10 6.13 16.69
N SER A 100 -0.20 6.39 16.58
CA SER A 100 -1.11 6.36 17.74
C SER A 100 -1.43 4.95 18.24
N GLN A 101 -1.03 3.89 17.51
CA GLN A 101 -1.36 2.48 17.75
C GLN A 101 -2.86 2.14 17.79
N VAL A 102 -3.74 3.12 17.56
CA VAL A 102 -5.20 2.96 17.55
C VAL A 102 -5.74 2.90 16.13
N LEU A 103 -5.07 3.55 15.18
CA LEU A 103 -5.49 3.62 13.78
C LEU A 103 -4.48 2.95 12.86
N TYR A 104 -4.97 2.24 11.85
CA TYR A 104 -4.14 1.70 10.80
C TYR A 104 -3.69 2.79 9.82
N HIS A 105 -2.49 2.61 9.28
CA HIS A 105 -1.94 3.45 8.24
C HIS A 105 -1.61 2.59 7.02
N ALA A 106 -2.08 3.03 5.85
CA ALA A 106 -1.81 2.40 4.57
C ALA A 106 -0.78 3.21 3.80
N VAL A 107 0.18 2.53 3.17
CA VAL A 107 1.18 3.15 2.30
C VAL A 107 1.34 2.35 1.02
N ALA A 108 1.79 3.02 -0.04
CA ALA A 108 2.20 2.37 -1.26
C ALA A 108 3.68 2.01 -1.17
N LEU A 109 4.05 0.82 -1.66
CA LEU A 109 5.44 0.43 -1.81
C LEU A 109 5.66 -0.27 -3.15
N VAL A 110 6.89 -0.23 -3.63
CA VAL A 110 7.35 -1.03 -4.75
C VAL A 110 8.56 -1.83 -4.31
N LEU A 111 8.43 -3.16 -4.39
CA LEU A 111 9.52 -4.10 -4.21
C LEU A 111 10.18 -4.36 -5.56
N ASP A 112 11.46 -4.05 -5.68
CA ASP A 112 12.26 -4.53 -6.81
C ASP A 112 12.68 -5.98 -6.55
N THR A 113 12.18 -6.91 -7.36
CA THR A 113 12.46 -8.35 -7.20
C THR A 113 13.85 -8.75 -7.69
N MET A 114 14.54 -7.87 -8.43
CA MET A 114 15.91 -8.13 -8.91
C MET A 114 16.95 -7.71 -7.89
N THR A 115 16.79 -6.51 -7.31
CA THR A 115 17.76 -5.96 -6.34
C THR A 115 17.36 -6.20 -4.89
N GLY A 116 16.06 -6.38 -4.63
CA GLY A 116 15.50 -6.37 -3.27
C GLY A 116 15.29 -4.97 -2.71
N ASP A 117 15.57 -3.90 -3.48
CA ASP A 117 15.35 -2.54 -2.99
C ASP A 117 13.85 -2.24 -2.90
N VAL A 118 13.49 -1.45 -1.88
CA VAL A 118 12.10 -1.06 -1.63
C VAL A 118 11.99 0.45 -1.68
N THR A 119 11.03 0.93 -2.47
CA THR A 119 10.60 2.34 -2.45
C THR A 119 9.25 2.44 -1.77
N VAL A 120 9.08 3.37 -0.85
CA VAL A 120 7.83 3.59 -0.11
C VAL A 120 7.33 5.01 -0.32
N SER A 121 6.04 5.13 -0.62
CA SER A 121 5.29 6.38 -0.62
C SER A 121 4.35 6.36 0.59
N ASP A 122 4.80 7.05 1.64
CA ASP A 122 4.08 7.22 2.90
C ASP A 122 3.67 8.69 3.00
N SER A 123 2.38 8.98 2.90
CA SER A 123 1.86 10.35 2.91
C SER A 123 2.20 11.15 4.16
N CYS A 124 2.57 10.51 5.27
CA CYS A 124 3.06 11.20 6.47
C CYS A 124 4.52 11.70 6.34
N GLN A 125 5.17 11.45 5.21
CA GLN A 125 6.56 11.78 4.94
C GLN A 125 6.64 12.83 3.84
N PRO A 126 7.65 13.71 3.86
CA PRO A 126 7.75 14.79 2.88
C PRO A 126 8.21 14.32 1.49
N ALA A 127 8.74 13.10 1.38
CA ALA A 127 9.26 12.54 0.14
C ALA A 127 9.19 11.01 0.14
N LEU A 128 9.39 10.43 -1.05
CA LEU A 128 9.61 8.99 -1.22
C LEU A 128 10.79 8.51 -0.36
N GLN A 129 10.59 7.37 0.28
CA GLN A 129 11.64 6.71 1.06
C GLN A 129 12.22 5.54 0.28
N HIS A 130 13.53 5.36 0.38
CA HIS A 130 14.27 4.33 -0.32
C HIS A 130 15.05 3.49 0.68
N PHE A 131 14.91 2.18 0.57
CA PHE A 131 15.53 1.22 1.48
C PHE A 131 16.23 0.12 0.69
N THR A 132 17.41 -0.27 1.17
CA THR A 132 17.95 -1.59 0.85
C THR A 132 17.06 -2.65 1.48
N TRP A 133 17.14 -3.89 0.99
CA TRP A 133 16.34 -4.99 1.54
C TRP A 133 16.51 -5.16 3.06
N ALA A 134 17.75 -5.18 3.54
CA ALA A 134 18.04 -5.31 4.97
C ALA A 134 17.43 -4.16 5.78
N ALA A 135 17.60 -2.91 5.31
CA ALA A 135 17.04 -1.75 5.98
C ALA A 135 15.51 -1.77 5.98
N PHE A 136 14.88 -2.25 4.90
CA PHE A 136 13.42 -2.37 4.81
C PHE A 136 12.86 -3.32 5.87
N LEU A 137 13.49 -4.48 6.09
CA LEU A 137 13.04 -5.48 7.06
C LEU A 137 13.01 -4.96 8.51
N ASP A 138 13.83 -3.95 8.82
CA ASP A 138 13.86 -3.29 10.13
C ASP A 138 12.81 -2.16 10.27
N THR A 139 12.10 -1.80 9.20
CA THR A 139 11.10 -0.73 9.23
C THR A 139 9.76 -1.17 9.80
N ARG A 140 8.92 -0.18 10.17
CA ARG A 140 7.51 -0.41 10.47
C ARG A 140 6.70 -0.94 9.28
N TYR A 141 7.12 -0.63 8.04
CA TYR A 141 6.44 -1.07 6.82
C TYR A 141 6.54 -2.59 6.66
N ALA A 142 7.67 -3.17 7.06
CA ALA A 142 7.86 -4.61 7.09
C ALA A 142 7.06 -5.31 8.20
N ARG A 143 6.37 -4.57 9.09
CA ARG A 143 5.49 -5.10 10.13
C ARG A 143 4.00 -4.87 9.76
N ALA A 144 3.65 -5.20 8.53
CA ALA A 144 2.30 -5.05 8.00
C ALA A 144 1.33 -6.12 8.53
N TYR A 145 0.06 -5.76 8.67
CA TYR A 145 -1.05 -6.66 8.97
C TYR A 145 -1.82 -7.06 7.70
N ARG A 146 -1.72 -6.23 6.66
CA ARG A 146 -2.32 -6.48 5.35
C ARG A 146 -1.31 -6.13 4.27
N VAL A 147 -1.19 -7.01 3.28
CA VAL A 147 -0.38 -6.79 2.08
C VAL A 147 -1.28 -7.07 0.88
N SER A 148 -1.47 -6.05 0.03
CA SER A 148 -2.42 -6.10 -1.07
C SER A 148 -1.79 -5.60 -2.36
N MET A 149 -2.33 -6.01 -3.49
CA MET A 149 -2.05 -5.48 -4.81
C MET A 149 -3.31 -4.82 -5.34
N LEU A 150 -3.15 -3.69 -6.04
CA LEU A 150 -4.22 -3.09 -6.81
C LEU A 150 -4.03 -3.45 -8.28
N ALA A 151 -5.10 -3.84 -8.94
CA ALA A 151 -5.09 -4.10 -10.37
C ALA A 151 -6.33 -3.49 -11.00
N ALA A 152 -6.15 -2.74 -12.09
CA ALA A 152 -7.26 -2.35 -12.92
C ALA A 152 -7.88 -3.59 -13.56
N PHE A 153 -9.21 -3.64 -13.65
CA PHE A 153 -9.86 -4.53 -14.60
C PHE A 153 -9.39 -4.09 -15.99
N PRO A 154 -9.03 -5.02 -16.88
CA PRO A 154 -8.93 -4.66 -18.29
C PRO A 154 -10.26 -4.04 -18.68
N ASP A 155 -10.22 -2.90 -19.39
CA ASP A 155 -11.43 -2.30 -19.96
C ASP A 155 -12.21 -3.44 -20.59
N SER A 156 -13.40 -3.73 -20.03
CA SER A 156 -14.35 -4.58 -20.71
C SER A 156 -14.76 -3.77 -21.92
N ALA A 157 -14.01 -3.93 -23.01
CA ALA A 157 -14.31 -3.36 -24.30
C ALA A 157 -15.77 -3.70 -24.62
N GLY A 158 -16.61 -2.67 -24.59
CA GLY A 158 -18.04 -2.71 -24.84
C GLY A 158 -18.50 -1.31 -25.21
#